data_AF-A0AAD9FUG5-F1
#
_entry.id   AF-A0AAD9FUG5-F1
#
_cell.length_a   1.000
_cell.length_b   1.000
_cell.length_c   1.000
_cell.angle_alpha   90.00
_cell.angle_beta   90.00
_cell.angle_gamma   90.00
#
_symmetry.space_group_name_H-M   'P 1'
#
loop_
_entity.id
_entity.type
_entity.pdbx_description
1 polymer ?
#
loop_
_entity_poly.entity_id
_entity_poly.type
_entity_poly.pdbx_seq_one_letter_code
_entity_poly.pdbx_strand_id
1 'polypeptide(L)'
;MVPPAPLDSSSSVPQTPIGSSAQSAVSEQATKSRFGAESAMSLLVESLKDRLLLAVPKKGRLMEKTLELLAGADIKYNRAHRLDVALVQNHPIALVFLPAADIPRFVALGSVALGITGQDVIAESTHADQITELLPLGFGKCSLQVQVPVSGPLQTIEQLSGGRIATSFEVLAGELFKQVDDQVGKGKTQVEYVGGSVEAACALGMADGIVDLVESGDTMRAAGLHAIHTLLTSEAVLITSRTPHASLTPELAPIIPLIKSRFAGVLAAKKFVYASYNIKRESLAAALKITPGRRAPTVSPLEEEGWVAVSAMVERKAMANAMDELEKTGAEDILIFALDNCRVGV
;
A
#
# COMPACT_ATOMS: atom_id res chain seq x y z
N MET A 1 -52.73 -93.07 12.48
CA MET A 1 -51.59 -92.14 12.39
C MET A 1 -51.36 -91.88 10.91
N VAL A 2 -52.21 -91.00 10.35
CA VAL A 2 -52.42 -90.72 8.91
C VAL A 2 -52.85 -89.24 8.82
N PRO A 3 -52.48 -88.50 7.76
CA PRO A 3 -52.27 -87.03 7.71
C PRO A 3 -53.52 -86.27 7.20
N PRO A 4 -53.46 -84.93 6.93
CA PRO A 4 -53.11 -84.43 5.57
C PRO A 4 -52.43 -83.03 5.51
N ALA A 5 -52.13 -82.58 4.28
CA ALA A 5 -51.73 -81.22 3.83
C ALA A 5 -52.92 -80.20 3.87
N PRO A 6 -52.99 -79.01 3.20
CA PRO A 6 -52.04 -78.13 2.49
C PRO A 6 -52.29 -76.57 2.72
N LEU A 7 -51.54 -75.72 1.97
CA LEU A 7 -51.77 -74.39 1.32
C LEU A 7 -52.89 -73.37 1.73
N ASP A 8 -52.65 -72.10 1.31
CA ASP A 8 -53.52 -70.90 1.13
C ASP A 8 -53.79 -69.98 2.34
N SER A 9 -53.91 -68.64 2.28
CA SER A 9 -54.07 -67.62 1.21
C SER A 9 -53.94 -66.18 1.82
N SER A 10 -53.79 -65.15 0.97
CA SER A 10 -54.25 -63.71 1.06
C SER A 10 -54.56 -63.07 2.44
N SER A 11 -54.32 -61.80 2.81
CA SER A 11 -54.06 -60.52 2.13
C SER A 11 -54.03 -59.42 3.21
N SER A 12 -53.12 -58.43 3.12
CA SER A 12 -53.44 -56.99 3.23
C SER A 12 -52.15 -56.15 3.23
N VAL A 13 -52.11 -55.21 2.29
CA VAL A 13 -51.13 -54.14 2.13
C VAL A 13 -51.50 -53.00 3.10
N PRO A 14 -50.53 -52.24 3.62
CA PRO A 14 -50.62 -50.78 3.42
C PRO A 14 -49.39 -50.23 2.72
N GLN A 15 -49.64 -49.49 1.64
CA GLN A 15 -48.67 -48.65 0.96
C GLN A 15 -48.23 -47.55 1.93
N THR A 16 -46.93 -47.49 2.24
CA THR A 16 -46.31 -46.29 2.80
C THR A 16 -46.05 -45.29 1.67
N PRO A 17 -46.45 -44.02 1.83
CA PRO A 17 -46.31 -43.03 0.77
C PRO A 17 -44.85 -42.62 0.60
N ILE A 18 -44.36 -42.65 -0.65
CA ILE A 18 -43.14 -41.95 -1.06
C ILE A 18 -43.48 -40.45 -1.04
N GLY A 19 -43.17 -39.80 0.08
CA GLY A 19 -43.34 -38.37 0.30
C GLY A 19 -42.03 -37.61 0.14
N SER A 20 -42.00 -36.74 -0.86
CA SER A 20 -40.93 -35.79 -1.20
C SER A 20 -40.67 -34.74 -0.10
N SER A 21 -39.81 -35.01 0.88
CA SER A 21 -39.44 -34.02 1.91
C SER A 21 -37.95 -33.69 2.02
N ALA A 22 -37.08 -34.33 1.24
CA ALA A 22 -35.63 -34.07 1.27
C ALA A 22 -35.16 -32.96 0.30
N GLN A 23 -35.95 -32.60 -0.72
CA GLN A 23 -35.57 -31.56 -1.69
C GLN A 23 -36.05 -30.14 -1.33
N SER A 24 -37.00 -29.97 -0.40
CA SER A 24 -37.51 -28.65 0.02
C SER A 24 -36.68 -27.99 1.12
N ALA A 25 -36.04 -28.75 2.00
CA ALA A 25 -35.23 -28.19 3.10
C ALA A 25 -33.89 -27.58 2.60
N VAL A 26 -33.29 -28.16 1.56
CA VAL A 26 -32.05 -27.64 0.95
C VAL A 26 -32.32 -26.38 0.12
N SER A 27 -33.49 -26.27 -0.53
CA SER A 27 -33.89 -25.07 -1.24
C SER A 27 -34.27 -23.93 -0.30
N GLU A 28 -34.96 -24.18 0.82
CA GLU A 28 -35.29 -23.15 1.81
C GLU A 28 -34.05 -22.56 2.53
N GLN A 29 -33.05 -23.38 2.88
CA GLN A 29 -31.80 -22.88 3.48
C GLN A 29 -30.96 -22.06 2.49
N ALA A 30 -30.88 -22.49 1.22
CA ALA A 30 -30.22 -21.72 0.17
C ALA A 30 -30.96 -20.41 -0.15
N THR A 31 -32.30 -20.40 -0.02
CA THR A 31 -33.12 -19.19 -0.26
C THR A 31 -33.02 -18.21 0.91
N LYS A 32 -33.00 -18.67 2.17
CA LYS A 32 -32.76 -17.81 3.35
C LYS A 32 -31.35 -17.22 3.40
N SER A 33 -30.32 -17.98 3.00
CA SER A 33 -28.95 -17.44 2.94
C SER A 33 -28.77 -16.45 1.79
N ARG A 34 -29.46 -16.65 0.66
CA ARG A 34 -29.49 -15.68 -0.46
C ARG A 34 -30.20 -14.38 -0.09
N PHE A 35 -31.37 -14.45 0.56
CA PHE A 35 -32.09 -13.26 1.03
C PHE A 35 -31.28 -12.44 2.05
N GLY A 36 -30.57 -13.10 2.97
CA GLY A 36 -29.67 -12.42 3.92
C GLY A 36 -28.46 -11.76 3.26
N ALA A 37 -27.89 -12.37 2.22
CA ALA A 37 -26.75 -11.83 1.48
C ALA A 37 -27.12 -10.66 0.56
N GLU A 38 -28.27 -10.73 -0.13
CA GLU A 38 -28.81 -9.61 -0.94
C GLU A 38 -29.14 -8.40 -0.07
N SER A 39 -29.73 -8.64 1.12
CA SER A 39 -29.96 -7.59 2.12
C SER A 39 -28.66 -6.94 2.60
N ALA A 40 -27.63 -7.74 2.93
CA ALA A 40 -26.34 -7.22 3.39
C ALA A 40 -25.59 -6.43 2.30
N MET A 41 -25.63 -6.90 1.04
CA MET A 41 -25.02 -6.19 -0.08
C MET A 41 -25.72 -4.86 -0.37
N SER A 42 -27.06 -4.86 -0.36
CA SER A 42 -27.86 -3.64 -0.53
C SER A 42 -27.58 -2.61 0.56
N LEU A 43 -27.51 -3.06 1.83
CA LEU A 43 -27.15 -2.20 2.97
C LEU A 43 -25.73 -1.63 2.84
N LEU A 44 -24.78 -2.45 2.35
CA LEU A 44 -23.42 -1.98 2.10
C LEU A 44 -23.42 -0.89 1.02
N VAL A 45 -24.05 -1.13 -0.13
CA VAL A 45 -24.14 -0.16 -1.23
C VAL A 45 -24.77 1.15 -0.75
N GLU A 46 -25.87 1.08 0.01
CA GLU A 46 -26.51 2.28 0.54
C GLU A 46 -25.62 3.00 1.57
N SER A 47 -24.85 2.27 2.39
CA SER A 47 -23.92 2.88 3.36
C SER A 47 -22.71 3.58 2.72
N LEU A 48 -22.42 3.26 1.46
CA LEU A 48 -21.34 3.84 0.66
C LEU A 48 -21.79 5.03 -0.19
N LYS A 49 -23.11 5.15 -0.40
CA LYS A 49 -23.72 6.34 -0.99
C LYS A 49 -23.33 7.55 -0.13
N ASP A 50 -22.96 8.64 -0.79
CA ASP A 50 -22.49 9.88 -0.16
C ASP A 50 -21.13 9.78 0.57
N ARG A 51 -20.28 8.81 0.20
CA ARG A 51 -18.91 8.71 0.70
C ARG A 51 -17.89 8.70 -0.41
N LEU A 52 -16.76 9.36 -0.15
CA LEU A 52 -15.57 9.21 -0.98
C LEU A 52 -14.92 7.87 -0.69
N LEU A 53 -14.73 7.05 -1.73
CA LEU A 53 -14.07 5.75 -1.60
C LEU A 53 -12.55 5.90 -1.77
N LEU A 54 -11.80 5.50 -0.75
CA LEU A 54 -10.34 5.49 -0.72
C LEU A 54 -9.84 4.05 -0.68
N ALA A 55 -9.24 3.59 -1.77
CA ALA A 55 -8.60 2.28 -1.84
C ALA A 55 -7.27 2.26 -1.10
N VAL A 56 -7.06 1.20 -0.30
CA VAL A 56 -5.83 0.97 0.46
C VAL A 56 -5.34 -0.47 0.26
N PRO A 57 -4.03 -0.73 0.34
CA PRO A 57 -3.50 -2.09 0.21
C PRO A 57 -4.07 -3.02 1.29
N LYS A 58 -4.53 -4.20 0.90
CA LYS A 58 -5.20 -5.15 1.81
C LYS A 58 -4.25 -6.02 2.65
N LYS A 59 -2.96 -6.09 2.30
CA LYS A 59 -1.94 -6.91 2.98
C LYS A 59 -0.53 -6.40 2.72
N GLY A 60 0.43 -6.89 3.50
CA GLY A 60 1.86 -6.67 3.32
C GLY A 60 2.36 -5.34 3.89
N ARG A 61 3.65 -5.05 3.70
CA ARG A 61 4.35 -3.88 4.27
C ARG A 61 3.70 -2.54 3.89
N LEU A 62 3.19 -2.43 2.67
CA LEU A 62 2.49 -1.23 2.20
C LEU A 62 1.21 -0.97 3.00
N MET A 63 0.48 -2.01 3.40
CA MET A 63 -0.72 -1.86 4.23
C MET A 63 -0.35 -1.27 5.60
N GLU A 64 0.64 -1.83 6.29
CA GLU A 64 1.06 -1.39 7.62
C GLU A 64 1.40 0.10 7.63
N LYS A 65 2.22 0.54 6.67
CA LYS A 65 2.58 1.97 6.52
C LYS A 65 1.42 2.86 6.11
N THR A 66 0.49 2.34 5.32
CA THR A 66 -0.76 3.04 5.00
C THR A 66 -1.63 3.24 6.23
N LEU A 67 -1.74 2.23 7.11
CA LEU A 67 -2.52 2.35 8.35
C LEU A 67 -1.90 3.35 9.33
N GLU A 68 -0.57 3.36 9.47
CA GLU A 68 0.14 4.39 10.23
C GLU A 68 -0.15 5.80 9.69
N LEU A 69 -0.17 5.96 8.37
CA LEU A 69 -0.45 7.23 7.71
C LEU A 69 -1.89 7.69 7.96
N LEU A 70 -2.86 6.78 7.86
CA LEU A 70 -4.27 7.04 8.16
C LEU A 70 -4.47 7.47 9.62
N ALA A 71 -3.81 6.78 10.55
CA ALA A 71 -3.86 7.11 11.97
C ALA A 71 -3.29 8.51 12.25
N GLY A 72 -2.10 8.83 11.73
CA GLY A 72 -1.51 10.17 11.87
C GLY A 72 -2.33 11.28 11.19
N ALA A 73 -3.14 10.93 10.18
CA ALA A 73 -4.03 11.83 9.48
C ALA A 73 -5.40 12.01 10.16
N ASP A 74 -5.59 11.42 11.34
CA ASP A 74 -6.86 11.39 12.08
C ASP A 74 -8.00 10.84 11.20
N ILE A 75 -7.78 9.71 10.54
CA ILE A 75 -8.83 8.96 9.82
C ILE A 75 -9.27 7.81 10.70
N LYS A 76 -10.39 8.00 11.41
CA LYS A 76 -10.89 7.04 12.40
C LYS A 76 -11.87 6.08 11.74
N TYR A 77 -11.59 4.78 11.80
CA TYR A 77 -12.45 3.75 11.24
C TYR A 77 -12.41 2.50 12.11
N ASN A 78 -13.40 1.64 11.96
CA ASN A 78 -13.38 0.29 12.50
C ASN A 78 -13.61 -0.70 11.34
N ARG A 79 -12.69 -1.65 11.16
CA ARG A 79 -12.79 -2.70 10.13
C ARG A 79 -13.17 -4.01 10.79
N ALA A 80 -14.33 -4.55 10.42
CA ALA A 80 -14.70 -5.90 10.81
C ALA A 80 -13.77 -6.93 10.14
N HIS A 81 -13.39 -7.99 10.85
CA HIS A 81 -12.39 -9.00 10.44
C HIS A 81 -12.64 -9.67 9.07
N ARG A 82 -13.86 -9.63 8.53
CA ARG A 82 -14.23 -10.28 7.27
C ARG A 82 -14.70 -9.33 6.18
N LEU A 83 -14.59 -8.02 6.40
CA LEU A 83 -15.02 -7.02 5.43
C LEU A 83 -13.82 -6.29 4.84
N ASP A 84 -13.83 -6.14 3.51
CA ASP A 84 -12.86 -5.33 2.77
C ASP A 84 -13.30 -3.86 2.66
N VAL A 85 -14.32 -3.48 3.42
CA VAL A 85 -14.82 -2.11 3.48
C VAL A 85 -14.92 -1.68 4.94
N ALA A 86 -14.46 -0.46 5.22
CA ALA A 86 -14.59 0.15 6.54
C ALA A 86 -15.04 1.61 6.42
N LEU A 87 -16.12 1.95 7.13
CA LEU A 87 -16.62 3.32 7.14
C LEU A 87 -15.77 4.19 8.07
N VAL A 88 -15.39 5.37 7.58
CA VAL A 88 -14.73 6.39 8.39
C VAL A 88 -15.78 7.10 9.24
N GLN A 89 -15.48 7.24 10.52
CA GLN A 89 -16.40 7.75 11.55
C GLN A 89 -16.44 9.28 11.60
N ASN A 90 -15.32 9.94 11.28
CA ASN A 90 -15.16 11.38 11.42
C ASN A 90 -15.11 12.15 10.09
N HIS A 91 -15.28 11.46 8.95
CA HIS A 91 -15.35 12.03 7.60
C HIS A 91 -16.27 11.18 6.70
N PRO A 92 -16.90 11.76 5.66
CA PRO A 92 -17.68 11.03 4.65
C PRO A 92 -16.76 10.27 3.68
N ILE A 93 -16.01 9.32 4.24
CA ILE A 93 -15.06 8.46 3.53
C ILE A 93 -15.41 7.01 3.86
N ALA A 94 -15.14 6.10 2.92
CA ALA A 94 -15.03 4.69 3.19
C ALA A 94 -13.69 4.16 2.66
N LEU A 95 -13.01 3.37 3.47
CA LEU A 95 -11.79 2.67 3.09
C LEU A 95 -12.17 1.37 2.39
N VAL A 96 -11.55 1.11 1.23
CA VAL A 96 -11.74 -0.13 0.45
C VAL A 96 -10.40 -0.86 0.38
N PHE A 97 -10.31 -2.02 1.01
CA PHE A 97 -9.08 -2.80 1.10
C PHE A 97 -8.94 -3.70 -0.13
N LEU A 98 -8.00 -3.38 -1.01
CA LEU A 98 -7.79 -4.07 -2.29
C LEU A 98 -6.38 -4.66 -2.40
N PRO A 99 -6.16 -5.71 -3.22
CA PRO A 99 -4.82 -6.05 -3.67
C PRO A 99 -4.15 -4.82 -4.29
N ALA A 100 -2.89 -4.53 -3.93
CA ALA A 100 -2.20 -3.34 -4.43
C ALA A 100 -2.17 -3.29 -5.97
N ALA A 101 -1.99 -4.45 -6.62
CA ALA A 101 -2.04 -4.63 -8.07
C ALA A 101 -3.35 -4.17 -8.72
N ASP A 102 -4.48 -4.26 -8.01
CA ASP A 102 -5.79 -3.90 -8.54
C ASP A 102 -6.12 -2.41 -8.35
N ILE A 103 -5.46 -1.73 -7.41
CA ILE A 103 -5.79 -0.35 -7.05
C ILE A 103 -5.74 0.62 -8.24
N PRO A 104 -4.72 0.61 -9.14
CA PRO A 104 -4.72 1.46 -10.31
C PRO A 104 -5.96 1.27 -11.19
N ARG A 105 -6.38 0.02 -11.41
CA ARG A 105 -7.58 -0.28 -12.20
C ARG A 105 -8.84 0.29 -11.55
N PHE A 106 -9.02 0.08 -10.24
CA PHE A 106 -10.21 0.58 -9.53
C PHE A 106 -10.29 2.11 -9.53
N VAL A 107 -9.13 2.78 -9.42
CA VAL A 107 -9.04 4.23 -9.49
C VAL A 107 -9.33 4.71 -10.92
N ALA A 108 -8.69 4.13 -11.94
CA ALA A 108 -8.87 4.52 -13.34
C ALA A 108 -10.32 4.37 -13.82
N LEU A 109 -10.97 3.26 -13.45
CA LEU A 109 -12.38 3.00 -13.77
C LEU A 109 -13.35 3.83 -12.91
N GLY A 110 -12.85 4.64 -11.99
CA GLY A 110 -13.69 5.50 -11.15
C GLY A 110 -14.49 4.77 -10.07
N SER A 111 -14.22 3.47 -9.87
CA SER A 111 -14.85 2.66 -8.82
C SER A 111 -14.45 3.13 -7.42
N VAL A 112 -13.27 3.76 -7.31
CA VAL A 112 -12.83 4.50 -6.13
C VAL A 112 -12.26 5.86 -6.56
N ALA A 113 -12.37 6.88 -5.70
CA ALA A 113 -11.90 8.22 -6.02
C ALA A 113 -10.39 8.39 -5.76
N LEU A 114 -9.89 7.72 -4.73
CA LEU A 114 -8.48 7.75 -4.33
C LEU A 114 -7.94 6.34 -4.14
N GLY A 115 -6.63 6.17 -4.30
CA GLY A 115 -5.94 4.92 -4.01
C GLY A 115 -4.53 5.14 -3.48
N ILE A 116 -4.03 4.19 -2.68
CA ILE A 116 -2.62 4.13 -2.28
C ILE A 116 -2.01 2.85 -2.84
N THR A 117 -0.99 2.98 -3.68
CA THR A 117 -0.26 1.83 -4.26
C THR A 117 1.18 2.25 -4.61
N GLY A 118 1.99 1.36 -5.19
CA GLY A 118 3.34 1.68 -5.65
C GLY A 118 3.38 2.24 -7.07
N GLN A 119 4.39 3.06 -7.36
CA GLN A 119 4.63 3.60 -8.72
C GLN A 119 4.95 2.49 -9.74
N ASP A 120 5.65 1.46 -9.31
CA ASP A 120 5.88 0.21 -10.05
C ASP A 120 4.57 -0.46 -10.50
N VAL A 121 3.61 -0.57 -9.59
CA VAL A 121 2.29 -1.16 -9.87
C VAL A 121 1.47 -0.29 -10.81
N ILE A 122 1.63 1.03 -10.74
CA ILE A 122 1.00 1.96 -11.68
C ILE A 122 1.62 1.80 -13.06
N ALA A 123 2.95 1.78 -13.14
CA ALA A 123 3.68 1.65 -14.39
C ALA A 123 3.41 0.31 -15.11
N GLU A 124 3.23 -0.77 -14.35
CA GLU A 124 2.84 -2.09 -14.88
C GLU A 124 1.37 -2.16 -15.33
N SER A 125 0.51 -1.28 -14.81
CA SER A 125 -0.91 -1.30 -15.12
C SER A 125 -1.20 -0.79 -16.53
N THR A 126 -2.09 -1.48 -17.25
CA THR A 126 -2.65 -1.02 -18.52
C THR A 126 -3.50 0.26 -18.42
N HIS A 127 -3.63 0.85 -17.23
CA HIS A 127 -4.39 2.08 -16.97
C HIS A 127 -3.50 3.23 -16.49
N ALA A 128 -2.17 3.10 -16.58
CA ALA A 128 -1.22 4.13 -16.12
C ALA A 128 -1.55 5.53 -16.68
N ASP A 129 -1.98 5.57 -17.95
CA ASP A 129 -2.35 6.79 -18.68
C ASP A 129 -3.62 7.47 -18.14
N GLN A 130 -4.42 6.81 -17.30
CA GLN A 130 -5.63 7.36 -16.69
C GLN A 130 -5.43 7.77 -15.23
N ILE A 131 -4.23 7.59 -14.70
CA ILE A 131 -3.89 7.90 -13.31
C ILE A 131 -3.18 9.25 -13.21
N THR A 132 -3.45 9.94 -12.10
CA THR A 132 -2.72 11.13 -11.65
C THR A 132 -2.14 10.86 -10.28
N GLU A 133 -0.82 11.00 -10.14
CA GLU A 133 -0.12 10.94 -8.86
C GLU A 133 -0.31 12.25 -8.09
N LEU A 134 -0.87 12.17 -6.89
CA LEU A 134 -1.19 13.33 -6.06
C LEU A 134 -0.10 13.67 -5.05
N LEU A 135 0.51 12.65 -4.44
CA LEU A 135 1.46 12.79 -3.35
C LEU A 135 2.31 11.52 -3.20
N PRO A 136 3.63 11.59 -3.45
CA PRO A 136 4.57 10.54 -3.05
C PRO A 136 4.61 10.42 -1.52
N LEU A 137 4.55 9.19 -1.01
CA LEU A 137 4.35 8.92 0.42
C LEU A 137 5.65 8.66 1.19
N GLY A 138 6.79 8.53 0.53
CA GLY A 138 8.09 8.42 1.20
C GLY A 138 8.40 7.06 1.81
N PHE A 139 7.57 6.04 1.60
CA PHE A 139 7.76 4.67 2.08
C PHE A 139 7.53 3.63 0.98
N GLY A 140 7.92 2.38 1.23
CA GLY A 140 7.83 1.32 0.22
C GLY A 140 8.78 1.55 -0.94
N LYS A 141 9.98 2.06 -0.65
CA LYS A 141 10.98 2.38 -1.68
C LYS A 141 11.64 1.10 -2.19
N CYS A 142 11.68 0.94 -3.50
CA CYS A 142 12.31 -0.19 -4.16
C CYS A 142 12.80 0.21 -5.55
N SER A 143 13.59 -0.67 -6.17
CA SER A 143 13.99 -0.56 -7.57
C SER A 143 13.56 -1.82 -8.31
N LEU A 144 12.91 -1.68 -9.46
CA LEU A 144 12.65 -2.80 -10.36
C LEU A 144 13.92 -3.03 -11.18
N GLN A 145 14.53 -4.21 -11.04
CA GLN A 145 15.85 -4.48 -11.60
C GLN A 145 15.88 -5.76 -12.42
N VAL A 146 16.65 -5.73 -13.51
CA VAL A 146 17.08 -6.93 -14.23
C VAL A 146 18.23 -7.56 -13.48
N GLN A 147 18.13 -8.85 -13.19
CA GLN A 147 19.10 -9.58 -12.38
C GLN A 147 19.46 -10.92 -13.02
N VAL A 148 20.69 -11.36 -12.81
CA VAL A 148 21.23 -12.61 -13.37
C VAL A 148 22.10 -13.34 -12.35
N PRO A 149 22.32 -14.67 -12.50
CA PRO A 149 23.20 -15.42 -11.62
C PRO A 149 24.62 -14.86 -11.58
N VAL A 150 25.17 -14.66 -10.38
CA VAL A 150 26.53 -14.12 -10.18
C VAL A 150 27.59 -14.97 -10.87
N SER A 151 27.46 -16.30 -10.82
CA SER A 151 28.38 -17.24 -11.45
C SER A 151 28.11 -17.49 -12.94
N GLY A 152 27.08 -16.85 -13.51
CA GLY A 152 26.64 -17.08 -14.89
C GLY A 152 27.45 -16.30 -15.93
N PRO A 153 27.40 -16.71 -17.20
CA PRO A 153 28.09 -16.00 -18.29
C PRO A 153 27.40 -14.69 -18.71
N LEU A 154 26.14 -14.51 -18.32
CA LEU A 154 25.33 -13.33 -18.64
C LEU A 154 25.55 -12.27 -17.55
N GLN A 155 26.00 -11.10 -17.95
CA GLN A 155 26.44 -9.99 -17.09
C GLN A 155 25.99 -8.62 -17.60
N THR A 156 25.47 -8.54 -18.84
CA THR A 156 24.87 -7.31 -19.40
C THR A 156 23.49 -7.57 -19.97
N ILE A 157 22.68 -6.52 -20.08
CA ILE A 157 21.30 -6.65 -20.56
C ILE A 157 21.22 -7.11 -22.01
N GLU A 158 22.17 -6.71 -22.85
CA GLU A 158 22.24 -7.09 -24.27
C GLU A 158 22.51 -8.58 -24.46
N GLN A 159 23.14 -9.22 -23.48
CA GLN A 159 23.40 -10.67 -23.50
C GLN A 159 22.15 -11.49 -23.21
N LEU A 160 21.10 -10.88 -22.65
CA LEU A 160 19.81 -11.53 -22.41
C LEU A 160 18.90 -11.53 -23.65
N SER A 161 19.27 -10.84 -24.73
CA SER A 161 18.47 -10.84 -25.97
C SER A 161 18.31 -12.26 -26.52
N GLY A 162 17.04 -12.65 -26.76
CA GLY A 162 16.68 -14.00 -27.18
C GLY A 162 16.63 -15.03 -26.04
N GLY A 163 16.92 -14.64 -24.81
CA GLY A 163 16.86 -15.49 -23.61
C GLY A 163 15.48 -15.59 -22.99
N ARG A 164 15.40 -16.18 -21.80
CA ARG A 164 14.18 -16.32 -20.98
C ARG A 164 14.28 -15.45 -19.72
N ILE A 165 13.22 -14.70 -19.45
CA ILE A 165 13.12 -13.78 -18.32
C ILE A 165 11.89 -14.12 -17.50
N ALA A 166 12.06 -14.39 -16.21
CA ALA A 166 10.94 -14.56 -15.28
C ALA A 166 10.63 -13.25 -14.54
N THR A 167 9.34 -12.88 -14.46
CA THR A 167 8.92 -11.65 -13.76
C THR A 167 7.43 -11.66 -13.42
N SER A 168 7.02 -10.84 -12.44
CA SER A 168 5.61 -10.45 -12.28
C SER A 168 5.24 -9.15 -13.01
N PHE A 169 6.19 -8.53 -13.71
CA PHE A 169 6.10 -7.24 -14.40
C PHE A 169 6.23 -7.40 -15.92
N GLU A 170 5.28 -8.12 -16.53
CA GLU A 170 5.34 -8.51 -17.94
C GLU A 170 5.28 -7.32 -18.90
N VAL A 171 4.50 -6.29 -18.57
CA VAL A 171 4.37 -5.09 -19.41
C VAL A 171 5.70 -4.37 -19.46
N LEU A 172 6.26 -4.03 -18.29
CA LEU A 172 7.52 -3.28 -18.21
C LEU A 172 8.72 -4.08 -18.72
N ALA A 173 8.83 -5.37 -18.36
CA ALA A 173 9.90 -6.22 -18.86
C ALA A 173 9.77 -6.45 -20.37
N GLY A 174 8.55 -6.67 -20.87
CA GLY A 174 8.29 -6.85 -22.30
C GLY A 174 8.68 -5.63 -23.13
N GLU A 175 8.35 -4.43 -22.66
CA GLU A 175 8.76 -3.17 -23.30
C GLU A 175 10.28 -2.99 -23.32
N LEU A 176 10.95 -3.25 -22.20
CA LEU A 176 12.41 -3.19 -22.11
C LEU A 176 13.08 -4.16 -23.08
N PHE A 177 12.74 -5.44 -23.00
CA PHE A 177 13.43 -6.46 -23.79
C PHE A 177 13.10 -6.37 -25.27
N LYS A 178 11.92 -5.86 -25.66
CA LYS A 178 11.64 -5.50 -27.05
C LYS A 178 12.66 -4.48 -27.58
N GLN A 179 12.95 -3.42 -26.82
CA GLN A 179 13.95 -2.42 -27.22
C GLN A 179 15.36 -3.01 -27.30
N VAL A 180 15.72 -3.88 -26.35
CA VAL A 180 17.02 -4.58 -26.35
C VAL A 180 17.14 -5.50 -27.57
N ASP A 181 16.09 -6.28 -27.88
CA ASP A 181 16.08 -7.20 -29.00
C ASP A 181 16.18 -6.47 -30.35
N ASP A 182 15.47 -5.34 -30.51
CA ASP A 182 15.53 -4.51 -31.71
C ASP A 182 16.94 -3.92 -31.94
N GLN A 183 17.68 -3.63 -30.86
CA GLN A 183 19.05 -3.09 -30.93
C GLN A 183 20.10 -4.18 -31.23
N VAL A 184 19.94 -5.36 -30.62
CA VAL A 184 20.96 -6.42 -30.63
C VAL A 184 20.76 -7.39 -31.79
N GLY A 185 19.51 -7.66 -32.19
CA GLY A 185 19.15 -8.52 -33.31
C GLY A 185 19.45 -10.02 -33.11
N LYS A 186 19.62 -10.50 -31.87
CA LYS A 186 19.98 -11.90 -31.56
C LYS A 186 18.78 -12.85 -31.44
N GLY A 187 17.57 -12.32 -31.30
CA GLY A 187 16.36 -13.12 -31.17
C GLY A 187 15.32 -12.39 -30.34
N LYS A 188 14.13 -12.99 -30.20
CA LYS A 188 13.06 -12.47 -29.35
C LYS A 188 13.18 -13.06 -27.95
N THR A 189 13.35 -12.20 -26.96
CA THR A 189 13.35 -12.55 -25.54
C THR A 189 11.97 -13.05 -25.10
N GLN A 190 11.95 -14.12 -24.31
CA GLN A 190 10.75 -14.74 -23.77
C GLN A 190 10.54 -14.26 -22.34
N VAL A 191 9.56 -13.37 -22.14
CA VAL A 191 9.15 -12.91 -20.82
C VAL A 191 8.03 -13.83 -20.32
N GLU A 192 8.23 -14.45 -19.16
CA GLU A 192 7.30 -15.39 -18.54
C GLU A 192 6.81 -14.88 -17.17
N TYR A 193 5.49 -14.89 -16.98
CA TYR A 193 4.88 -14.54 -15.71
C TYR A 193 5.24 -15.52 -14.58
N VAL A 194 5.77 -14.98 -13.48
CA VAL A 194 5.95 -15.68 -12.21
C VAL A 194 5.39 -14.82 -11.09
N GLY A 195 4.25 -15.22 -10.51
CA GLY A 195 3.53 -14.43 -9.50
C GLY A 195 4.15 -14.43 -8.09
N GLY A 196 5.28 -15.10 -7.89
CA GLY A 196 6.00 -15.12 -6.62
C GLY A 196 7.20 -16.07 -6.60
N SER A 197 8.12 -15.86 -5.66
CA SER A 197 9.41 -16.58 -5.60
C SER A 197 10.21 -16.49 -6.90
N VAL A 198 10.19 -15.30 -7.53
CA VAL A 198 10.84 -15.05 -8.83
C VAL A 198 12.35 -15.34 -8.74
N GLU A 199 12.96 -15.09 -7.58
CA GLU A 199 14.37 -15.34 -7.30
C GLU A 199 14.81 -16.81 -7.51
N ALA A 200 13.88 -17.76 -7.44
CA ALA A 200 14.17 -19.18 -7.65
C ALA A 200 14.20 -19.57 -9.15
N ALA A 201 13.65 -18.75 -10.04
CA ALA A 201 13.43 -19.13 -11.44
C ALA A 201 14.72 -19.52 -12.17
N CYS A 202 15.83 -18.78 -11.95
CA CYS A 202 17.12 -19.11 -12.54
C CYS A 202 17.70 -20.42 -11.99
N ALA A 203 17.64 -20.63 -10.69
CA ALA A 203 18.15 -21.84 -10.04
C ALA A 203 17.39 -23.10 -10.48
N LEU A 204 16.11 -22.96 -10.81
CA LEU A 204 15.26 -24.03 -11.34
C LEU A 204 15.39 -24.22 -12.86
N GLY A 205 16.24 -23.43 -13.53
CA GLY A 205 16.46 -23.50 -14.97
C GLY A 205 15.27 -22.97 -15.81
N MET A 206 14.32 -22.27 -15.20
CA MET A 206 13.16 -21.70 -15.89
C MET A 206 13.53 -20.44 -16.68
N ALA A 207 14.45 -19.63 -16.16
CA ALA A 207 14.85 -18.37 -16.77
C ALA A 207 16.37 -18.16 -16.75
N ASP A 208 16.87 -17.37 -17.69
CA ASP A 208 18.28 -17.01 -17.80
C ASP A 208 18.58 -15.71 -17.01
N GLY A 209 17.55 -14.90 -16.76
CA GLY A 209 17.54 -13.75 -15.86
C GLY A 209 16.14 -13.50 -15.29
N ILE A 210 16.04 -12.56 -14.36
CA ILE A 210 14.76 -12.15 -13.78
C ILE A 210 14.59 -10.64 -13.81
N VAL A 211 13.34 -10.19 -13.70
CA VAL A 211 13.00 -8.80 -13.39
C VAL A 211 12.13 -8.79 -12.15
N ASP A 212 12.64 -8.21 -11.06
CA ASP A 212 11.92 -8.17 -9.78
C ASP A 212 12.29 -6.95 -8.94
N LEU A 213 11.47 -6.65 -7.94
CA LEU A 213 11.67 -5.54 -7.02
C LEU A 213 12.76 -5.82 -6.01
N VAL A 214 13.62 -4.82 -5.82
CA VAL A 214 14.74 -4.86 -4.89
C VAL A 214 14.66 -3.68 -3.92
N GLU A 215 14.59 -3.99 -2.62
CA GLU A 215 14.71 -2.99 -1.54
C GLU A 215 16.16 -2.93 -1.03
N SER A 216 16.59 -3.87 -0.17
CA SER A 216 17.98 -3.96 0.29
C SER A 216 18.87 -4.86 -0.60
N GLY A 217 18.25 -5.73 -1.40
CA GLY A 217 18.92 -6.76 -2.19
C GLY A 217 19.34 -8.01 -1.44
N ASP A 218 19.00 -8.15 -0.15
CA ASP A 218 19.41 -9.32 0.66
C ASP A 218 18.87 -10.64 0.09
N THR A 219 17.59 -10.68 -0.25
CA THR A 219 16.95 -11.86 -0.85
C THR A 219 17.64 -12.28 -2.15
N MET A 220 17.92 -11.30 -3.02
CA MET A 220 18.51 -11.57 -4.34
C MET A 220 19.96 -12.06 -4.21
N ARG A 221 20.74 -11.45 -3.31
CA ARG A 221 22.10 -11.92 -2.99
C ARG A 221 22.08 -13.34 -2.42
N ALA A 222 21.14 -13.65 -1.53
CA ALA A 222 20.99 -15.00 -0.97
C ALA A 222 20.61 -16.04 -2.04
N ALA A 223 19.85 -15.64 -3.06
CA ALA A 223 19.54 -16.47 -4.22
C ALA A 223 20.68 -16.57 -5.25
N GLY A 224 21.82 -15.91 -5.00
CA GLY A 224 22.96 -15.92 -5.92
C GLY A 224 22.77 -15.04 -7.16
N LEU A 225 21.90 -14.03 -7.09
CA LEU A 225 21.62 -13.07 -8.15
C LEU A 225 22.28 -11.72 -7.88
N HIS A 226 22.57 -10.99 -8.94
CA HIS A 226 22.96 -9.58 -8.87
C HIS A 226 22.28 -8.76 -9.96
N ALA A 227 22.07 -7.48 -9.67
CA ALA A 227 21.47 -6.55 -10.61
C ALA A 227 22.46 -6.10 -11.68
N ILE A 228 22.01 -6.11 -12.93
CA ILE A 228 22.77 -5.66 -14.11
C ILE A 228 22.13 -4.43 -14.77
N HIS A 229 20.87 -4.14 -14.46
CA HIS A 229 20.14 -2.98 -14.97
C HIS A 229 19.01 -2.59 -14.03
N THR A 230 18.73 -1.28 -13.90
CA THR A 230 17.57 -0.78 -13.15
C THR A 230 16.57 -0.19 -14.12
N LEU A 231 15.36 -0.77 -14.19
CA LEU A 231 14.27 -0.25 -15.02
C LEU A 231 13.71 1.05 -14.45
N LEU A 232 13.31 1.01 -13.18
CA LEU A 232 12.70 2.14 -12.49
C LEU A 232 12.96 2.07 -10.99
N THR A 233 12.92 3.22 -10.35
CA THR A 233 12.78 3.37 -8.90
C THR A 233 11.32 3.65 -8.57
N SER A 234 10.82 3.08 -7.48
CA SER A 234 9.41 3.16 -7.06
C SER A 234 9.30 3.55 -5.60
N GLU A 235 8.22 4.26 -5.25
CA GLU A 235 7.73 4.40 -3.89
C GLU A 235 6.19 4.33 -3.84
N ALA A 236 5.64 4.22 -2.63
CA ALA A 236 4.20 4.32 -2.43
C ALA A 236 3.71 5.74 -2.74
N VAL A 237 2.56 5.84 -3.40
CA VAL A 237 1.98 7.09 -3.87
C VAL A 237 0.46 7.11 -3.66
N LEU A 238 -0.06 8.28 -3.29
CA LEU A 238 -1.49 8.57 -3.32
C LEU A 238 -1.88 8.96 -4.75
N ILE A 239 -2.88 8.28 -5.31
CA ILE A 239 -3.35 8.48 -6.69
C ILE A 239 -4.83 8.82 -6.76
N THR A 240 -5.21 9.45 -7.87
CA THR A 240 -6.60 9.71 -8.29
C THR A 240 -6.76 9.40 -9.76
N SER A 241 -8.01 9.23 -10.23
CA SER A 241 -8.29 9.19 -11.66
C SER A 241 -8.04 10.56 -12.29
N ARG A 242 -7.52 10.57 -13.52
CA ARG A 242 -7.39 11.77 -14.35
C ARG A 242 -8.76 12.31 -14.76
N THR A 243 -9.72 11.42 -14.95
CA THR A 243 -11.11 11.77 -15.24
C THR A 243 -11.97 11.42 -14.01
N PRO A 244 -12.46 12.43 -13.26
CA PRO A 244 -13.31 12.18 -12.10
C PRO A 244 -14.54 11.34 -12.47
N HIS A 245 -14.86 10.36 -11.63
CA HIS A 245 -16.06 9.54 -11.81
C HIS A 245 -17.32 10.34 -11.44
N ALA A 246 -18.46 9.96 -12.02
CA ALA A 246 -19.75 10.59 -11.72
C ALA A 246 -20.17 10.49 -10.23
N SER A 247 -19.63 9.51 -9.49
CA SER A 247 -19.87 9.37 -8.05
C SER A 247 -19.11 10.38 -7.19
N LEU A 248 -18.10 11.07 -7.75
CA LEU A 248 -17.44 12.18 -7.06
C LEU A 248 -18.29 13.44 -7.22
N THR A 249 -19.24 13.61 -6.30
CA THR A 249 -20.12 14.79 -6.29
C THR A 249 -19.33 16.06 -5.91
N PRO A 250 -19.84 17.25 -6.25
CA PRO A 250 -19.24 18.53 -5.82
C PRO A 250 -19.06 18.65 -4.30
N GLU A 251 -19.89 17.98 -3.52
CA GLU A 251 -19.81 17.95 -2.05
C GLU A 251 -18.65 17.08 -1.55
N LEU A 252 -18.31 16.00 -2.26
CA LEU A 252 -17.21 15.10 -1.91
C LEU A 252 -15.86 15.55 -2.47
N ALA A 253 -15.84 16.32 -3.56
CA ALA A 253 -14.62 16.79 -4.21
C ALA A 253 -13.60 17.48 -3.26
N PRO A 254 -14.01 18.31 -2.27
CA PRO A 254 -13.08 18.92 -1.31
C PRO A 254 -12.35 17.94 -0.38
N ILE A 255 -12.79 16.69 -0.29
CA ILE A 255 -12.15 15.67 0.56
C ILE A 255 -10.79 15.26 -0.02
N ILE A 256 -10.63 15.27 -1.34
CA ILE A 256 -9.36 14.93 -2.00
C ILE A 256 -8.22 15.86 -1.54
N PRO A 257 -8.31 17.19 -1.69
CA PRO A 257 -7.26 18.09 -1.20
C PRO A 257 -7.10 18.05 0.32
N LEU A 258 -8.18 17.79 1.08
CA LEU A 258 -8.10 17.60 2.53
C LEU A 258 -7.24 16.39 2.91
N ILE A 259 -7.48 15.22 2.30
CA ILE A 259 -6.69 13.99 2.55
C ILE A 259 -5.25 14.18 2.11
N LYS A 260 -5.02 14.76 0.92
CA LYS A 260 -3.68 15.10 0.44
C LYS A 260 -2.94 15.99 1.46
N SER A 261 -3.57 17.06 1.95
CA SER A 261 -2.97 17.97 2.92
C SER A 261 -2.68 17.29 4.27
N ARG A 262 -3.61 16.45 4.76
CA ARG A 262 -3.42 15.69 6.01
C ARG A 262 -2.26 14.70 5.89
N PHE A 263 -2.15 13.96 4.78
CA PHE A 263 -1.05 13.04 4.53
C PHE A 263 0.28 13.79 4.41
N ALA A 264 0.34 14.85 3.60
CA ALA A 264 1.53 15.69 3.48
C ALA A 264 2.01 16.21 4.85
N GLY A 265 1.06 16.56 5.73
CA GLY A 265 1.30 16.95 7.10
C GLY A 265 1.96 15.89 7.97
N VAL A 266 1.48 14.65 7.92
CA VAL A 266 2.08 13.50 8.63
C VAL A 266 3.48 13.22 8.10
N LEU A 267 3.65 13.19 6.78
CA LEU A 267 4.93 12.93 6.15
C LEU A 267 5.97 14.00 6.50
N ALA A 268 5.55 15.27 6.54
CA ALA A 268 6.39 16.36 6.99
C ALA A 268 6.73 16.23 8.48
N ALA A 269 5.74 15.96 9.34
CA ALA A 269 5.96 15.81 10.78
C ALA A 269 6.98 14.70 11.10
N LYS A 270 6.94 13.57 10.39
CA LYS A 270 7.92 12.47 10.56
C LYS A 270 9.37 12.89 10.29
N LYS A 271 9.61 13.90 9.42
CA LYS A 271 10.95 14.40 9.09
C LYS A 271 11.56 15.28 10.17
N PHE A 272 10.74 15.82 11.08
CA PHE A 272 11.17 16.78 12.08
C PHE A 272 10.88 16.28 13.50
N VAL A 273 11.54 16.92 14.45
CA VAL A 273 11.21 16.91 15.87
C VAL A 273 11.10 18.37 16.34
N TYR A 274 10.39 18.60 17.44
CA TYR A 274 10.34 19.90 18.07
C TYR A 274 11.34 19.93 19.22
N ALA A 275 12.36 20.78 19.10
CA ALA A 275 13.34 21.02 20.14
C ALA A 275 12.92 22.23 20.98
N SER A 276 13.07 22.12 22.30
CA SER A 276 12.88 23.21 23.25
C SER A 276 14.05 23.21 24.22
N TYR A 277 14.64 24.35 24.52
CA TYR A 277 15.77 24.46 25.43
C TYR A 277 15.87 25.86 26.04
N ASN A 278 16.54 25.97 27.18
CA ASN A 278 16.84 27.22 27.85
C ASN A 278 18.28 27.64 27.52
N ILE A 279 18.53 28.93 27.33
CA ILE A 279 19.89 29.44 27.10
C ILE A 279 20.04 30.88 27.57
N LYS A 280 21.25 31.26 27.99
CA LYS A 280 21.60 32.66 28.22
C LYS A 280 21.53 33.47 26.94
N ARG A 281 21.06 34.72 27.05
CA ARG A 281 20.88 35.65 25.93
C ARG A 281 22.20 35.96 25.20
N GLU A 282 23.32 35.94 25.92
CA GLU A 282 24.67 36.12 25.34
C GLU A 282 25.07 35.01 24.35
N SER A 283 24.63 33.77 24.60
CA SER A 283 24.90 32.59 23.76
C SER A 283 23.83 32.34 22.68
N LEU A 284 22.72 33.09 22.71
CA LEU A 284 21.57 32.89 21.82
C LEU A 284 21.96 32.84 20.33
N ALA A 285 22.83 33.75 19.88
CA ALA A 285 23.22 33.84 18.48
C ALA A 285 23.92 32.58 17.95
N ALA A 286 24.63 31.84 18.81
CA ALA A 286 25.23 30.56 18.45
C ALA A 286 24.14 29.47 18.33
N ALA A 287 23.25 29.40 19.30
CA ALA A 287 22.16 28.41 19.31
C ALA A 287 21.19 28.57 18.12
N LEU A 288 20.87 29.79 17.70
CA LEU A 288 20.00 30.02 16.54
C LEU A 288 20.60 29.52 15.21
N LYS A 289 21.92 29.37 15.11
CA LYS A 289 22.58 28.75 13.94
C LYS A 289 22.41 27.23 13.93
N ILE A 290 22.33 26.62 15.12
CA ILE A 290 22.16 25.17 15.29
C ILE A 290 20.70 24.80 15.03
N THR A 291 19.77 25.57 15.57
CA THR A 291 18.33 25.36 15.39
C THR A 291 17.65 26.56 14.73
N PRO A 292 17.85 26.77 13.41
CA PRO A 292 17.23 27.89 12.69
C PRO A 292 15.71 27.76 12.56
N GLY A 293 15.15 26.59 12.89
CA GLY A 293 13.75 26.27 12.71
C GLY A 293 13.38 26.13 11.23
N ARG A 294 12.10 25.85 10.96
CA ARG A 294 11.58 25.74 9.59
C ARG A 294 11.27 27.09 8.96
N ARG A 295 10.85 28.07 9.77
CA ARG A 295 10.60 29.46 9.37
C ARG A 295 11.52 30.39 10.15
N ALA A 296 11.44 30.29 11.46
CA ALA A 296 12.31 30.94 12.43
C ALA A 296 12.14 30.18 13.77
N PRO A 297 13.12 30.27 14.68
CA PRO A 297 12.97 29.79 16.04
C PRO A 297 12.06 30.74 16.83
N THR A 298 11.28 30.20 17.76
CA THR A 298 10.55 30.99 18.76
C THR A 298 11.49 31.29 19.91
N VAL A 299 11.52 32.54 20.37
CA VAL A 299 12.36 32.94 21.51
C VAL A 299 11.48 33.68 22.51
N SER A 300 11.41 33.17 23.73
CA SER A 300 10.60 33.72 24.82
C SER A 300 11.50 34.05 26.03
N PRO A 301 11.38 35.22 26.67
CA PRO A 301 12.12 35.51 27.89
C PRO A 301 11.66 34.59 29.04
N LEU A 302 12.59 34.24 29.93
CA LEU A 302 12.28 33.58 31.20
C LEU A 302 12.21 34.61 32.33
N GLU A 303 11.64 34.21 33.48
CA GLU A 303 11.63 35.02 34.72
C GLU A 303 13.04 35.28 35.23
N GLU A 304 13.94 34.31 35.07
CA GLU A 304 15.35 34.50 35.40
C GLU A 304 16.00 35.48 34.40
N GLU A 305 16.55 36.56 34.95
CA GLU A 305 17.16 37.62 34.15
C GLU A 305 18.31 37.08 33.29
N GLY A 306 18.35 37.51 32.02
CA GLY A 306 19.39 37.10 31.08
C GLY A 306 19.12 35.76 30.38
N TRP A 307 18.06 35.03 30.72
CA TRP A 307 17.70 33.77 30.06
C TRP A 307 16.55 33.88 29.07
N VAL A 308 16.54 32.95 28.11
CA VAL A 308 15.44 32.73 27.16
C VAL A 308 15.17 31.25 26.97
N ALA A 309 13.90 30.90 26.76
CA ALA A 309 13.51 29.63 26.18
C ALA A 309 13.47 29.78 24.65
N VAL A 310 14.07 28.81 23.96
CA VAL A 310 14.06 28.73 22.50
C VAL A 310 13.35 27.46 22.09
N SER A 311 12.49 27.56 21.07
CA SER A 311 11.89 26.39 20.47
C SER A 311 11.90 26.42 18.94
N ALA A 312 12.22 25.28 18.34
CA ALA A 312 12.43 25.18 16.90
C ALA A 312 12.20 23.76 16.38
N MET A 313 11.77 23.64 15.12
CA MET A 313 11.77 22.36 14.43
C MET A 313 13.19 22.02 13.98
N VAL A 314 13.62 20.79 14.26
CA VAL A 314 14.93 20.25 13.87
C VAL A 314 14.71 18.99 13.04
N GLU A 315 15.50 18.80 11.97
CA GLU A 315 15.43 17.57 11.19
C GLU A 315 15.80 16.37 12.06
N ARG A 316 15.00 15.31 12.01
CA ARG A 316 15.17 14.12 12.87
C ARG A 316 16.57 13.49 12.74
N LYS A 317 17.14 13.49 11.53
CA LYS A 317 18.49 12.97 11.27
C LYS A 317 19.62 13.80 11.90
N ALA A 318 19.37 15.07 12.18
CA ALA A 318 20.33 16.00 12.78
C ALA A 318 20.09 16.18 14.29
N MET A 319 19.04 15.55 14.85
CA MET A 319 18.60 15.74 16.22
C MET A 319 19.71 15.53 17.26
N ALA A 320 20.41 14.39 17.22
CA ALA A 320 21.45 14.07 18.21
C ALA A 320 22.58 15.11 18.16
N ASN A 321 23.12 15.36 16.96
CA ASN A 321 24.17 16.36 16.78
C ASN A 321 23.71 17.76 17.21
N ALA A 322 22.46 18.13 16.94
CA ALA A 322 21.92 19.43 17.36
C ALA A 322 21.87 19.54 18.89
N MET A 323 21.49 18.47 19.59
CA MET A 323 21.51 18.45 21.06
C MET A 323 22.94 18.61 21.60
N ASP A 324 23.90 17.85 21.07
CA ASP A 324 25.30 17.91 21.51
C ASP A 324 25.92 19.31 21.27
N GLU A 325 25.61 19.93 20.12
CA GLU A 325 26.09 21.28 19.81
C GLU A 325 25.40 22.34 20.67
N LEU A 326 24.11 22.19 20.97
CA LEU A 326 23.40 23.09 21.88
C LEU A 326 23.99 23.03 23.29
N GLU A 327 24.28 21.84 23.82
CA GLU A 327 24.91 21.66 25.12
C GLU A 327 26.25 22.41 25.21
N LYS A 328 27.09 22.32 24.16
CA LYS A 328 28.35 23.07 24.08
C LYS A 328 28.20 24.58 24.08
N THR A 329 27.06 25.11 23.64
CA THR A 329 26.76 26.55 23.71
C THR A 329 26.26 27.02 25.07
N GLY A 330 26.10 26.10 26.03
CA GLY A 330 25.54 26.36 27.35
C GLY A 330 24.01 26.36 27.36
N ALA A 331 23.37 25.64 26.43
CA ALA A 331 21.95 25.38 26.51
C ALA A 331 21.65 24.34 27.61
N GLU A 332 20.58 24.56 28.35
CA GLU A 332 20.09 23.71 29.44
C GLU A 332 18.68 23.20 29.13
N ASP A 333 18.26 22.13 29.79
CA ASP A 333 16.94 21.50 29.64
C ASP A 333 16.55 21.26 28.17
N ILE A 334 17.45 20.65 27.40
CA ILE A 334 17.22 20.37 25.97
C ILE A 334 16.22 19.21 25.85
N LEU A 335 14.98 19.54 25.50
CA LEU A 335 13.86 18.63 25.33
C LEU A 335 13.55 18.42 23.85
N ILE A 336 13.25 17.17 23.50
CA ILE A 336 12.79 16.78 22.16
C ILE A 336 11.39 16.19 22.25
N PHE A 337 10.49 16.72 21.41
CA PHE A 337 9.12 16.23 21.28
C PHE A 337 8.90 15.67 19.87
N ALA A 338 8.25 14.50 19.80
CA ALA A 338 7.78 13.95 18.53
C ALA A 338 6.62 14.80 17.99
N LEU A 339 6.54 14.88 16.66
CA LEU A 339 5.45 15.53 15.96
C LEU A 339 4.62 14.47 15.24
N ASP A 340 3.31 14.44 15.52
CA ASP A 340 2.40 13.49 14.88
C ASP A 340 1.92 14.00 13.51
N ASN A 341 1.58 15.30 13.43
CA ASN A 341 1.07 15.93 12.22
C ASN A 341 1.35 17.45 12.23
N CYS A 342 1.47 18.06 11.06
CA CYS A 342 1.56 19.50 10.90
C CYS A 342 0.81 19.95 9.64
N ARG A 343 0.52 21.24 9.49
CA ARG A 343 0.05 21.78 8.21
C ARG A 343 1.21 22.47 7.53
N VAL A 344 1.76 21.77 6.55
CA VAL A 344 2.66 22.37 5.58
C VAL A 344 1.76 23.15 4.63
N GLY A 345 1.73 24.48 4.73
CA GLY A 345 1.13 25.30 3.68
C GLY A 345 1.87 24.95 2.39
N VAL A 346 1.22 24.16 1.54
CA VAL A 346 1.73 23.77 0.21
C VAL A 346 1.19 24.78 -0.77
#